data_AF-M7MJF2-F1
#
_entry.id   AF-M7MJF2-F1
#
_cell.length_a   1.000
_cell.length_b   1.000
_cell.length_c   1.000
_cell.angle_alpha   90.00
_cell.angle_beta   90.00
_cell.angle_gamma   90.00
#
_symmetry.space_group_name_H-M   'P 1'
#
loop_
_entity.id
_entity.type
_entity.pdbx_description
1 polymer ?
#
loop_
_entity_poly.entity_id
_entity_poly.type
_entity_poly.pdbx_seq_one_letter_code
_entity_poly.pdbx_strand_id
1 'polypeptide(L)'
;MLTYIIIGIVILGLIFIIKSNKPNPKPKSEINKKPDDYIPTSELIRRTEERIASSKALLAEIRANEGNETILENIESETGTGIYEEYEVTGVHIASRKNYILNYCSEYDELELKHEKNNKFSDRAIVVKHDGKKIGYIAEYDVEEVHGIIKNPFKSHIAEIEYDGSYLTVRIGLEN
;
A
#
# COMPACT_ATOMS: atom_id res chain seq x y z
N MET A 1 -19.91 47.60 17.38
CA MET A 1 -20.61 46.29 17.49
C MET A 1 -19.97 45.19 16.65
N LEU A 2 -19.54 45.45 15.40
CA LEU A 2 -18.96 44.43 14.52
C LEU A 2 -17.64 43.80 15.04
N THR A 3 -16.81 44.58 15.75
CA THR A 3 -15.52 44.13 16.29
C THR A 3 -15.63 43.08 17.40
N TYR A 4 -16.69 43.15 18.23
CA TYR A 4 -16.90 42.18 19.31
C TYR A 4 -17.37 40.81 18.80
N ILE A 5 -18.03 40.77 17.63
CA ILE A 5 -18.49 39.52 17.00
C ILE A 5 -17.29 38.72 16.47
N ILE A 6 -16.31 39.40 15.88
CA ILE A 6 -15.11 38.75 15.32
C ILE A 6 -14.25 38.15 16.44
N ILE A 7 -14.10 38.84 17.57
CA ILE A 7 -13.35 38.33 18.73
C ILE A 7 -14.03 37.09 19.34
N GLY A 8 -15.37 37.07 19.39
CA GLY A 8 -16.13 35.91 19.89
C GLY A 8 -15.92 34.63 19.07
N ILE A 9 -15.83 34.76 17.73
CA ILE A 9 -15.62 33.60 16.83
C ILE A 9 -14.22 33.01 17.01
N VAL A 10 -13.20 33.84 17.19
CA VAL A 10 -11.80 33.38 17.39
C VAL A 10 -11.64 32.62 18.71
N ILE A 11 -12.28 33.09 19.79
CA ILE A 11 -12.22 32.44 21.11
C ILE A 11 -12.93 31.07 21.08
N LEU A 12 -14.09 30.98 20.44
CA LEU A 12 -14.81 29.71 20.30
C LEU A 12 -14.03 28.67 19.46
N GLY A 13 -13.35 29.11 18.41
CA GLY A 13 -12.49 28.25 17.60
C GLY A 13 -11.32 27.65 18.38
N LEU A 14 -10.67 28.44 19.25
CA LEU A 14 -9.55 27.97 20.06
C LEU A 14 -9.96 26.94 21.13
N ILE A 15 -11.14 27.08 21.73
CA ILE A 15 -11.67 26.13 22.72
C ILE A 15 -11.96 24.75 22.08
N PHE A 16 -12.42 24.74 20.83
CA PHE A 16 -12.74 23.50 20.13
C PHE A 16 -11.49 22.67 19.77
N ILE A 17 -10.37 23.34 19.46
CA ILE A 17 -9.09 22.70 19.14
C ILE A 17 -8.49 22.00 20.36
N ILE A 18 -8.60 22.59 21.55
CA ILE A 18 -8.03 22.02 22.78
C ILE A 18 -8.79 20.75 23.23
N LYS A 19 -10.10 20.66 22.96
CA LYS A 19 -10.91 19.52 23.42
C LYS A 19 -10.69 18.24 22.61
N SER A 20 -10.18 18.34 21.38
CA SER A 20 -10.02 17.22 20.45
C SER A 20 -8.71 16.44 20.63
N ASN A 21 -7.80 16.89 21.51
CA ASN A 21 -6.45 16.34 21.64
C ASN A 21 -6.24 15.52 22.93
N LYS A 22 -7.21 14.69 23.32
CA LYS A 22 -7.02 13.73 24.41
C LYS A 22 -6.46 12.41 23.86
N PRO A 23 -5.27 11.97 24.30
CA PRO A 23 -4.72 10.69 23.87
C PRO A 23 -5.56 9.52 24.41
N ASN A 24 -5.86 8.57 23.53
CA ASN A 24 -6.56 7.33 23.87
C ASN A 24 -5.68 6.49 24.83
N PRO A 25 -6.23 5.95 25.93
CA PRO A 25 -5.47 5.08 26.81
C PRO A 25 -5.18 3.74 26.11
N LYS A 26 -3.90 3.32 26.14
CA LYS A 26 -3.48 2.01 25.61
C LYS A 26 -4.19 0.87 26.34
N PRO A 27 -4.61 -0.20 25.64
CA PRO A 27 -5.18 -1.38 26.28
C PRO A 27 -4.12 -2.10 27.12
N LYS A 28 -4.46 -2.43 28.36
CA LYS A 28 -3.66 -3.30 29.22
C LYS A 28 -3.75 -4.73 28.68
N SER A 29 -2.63 -5.32 28.27
CA SER A 29 -2.55 -6.75 27.98
C SER A 29 -2.40 -7.53 29.28
N GLU A 30 -3.51 -8.07 29.78
CA GLU A 30 -3.47 -9.09 30.84
C GLU A 30 -3.12 -10.45 30.23
N ILE A 31 -1.84 -10.82 30.30
CA ILE A 31 -1.39 -12.18 30.05
C ILE A 31 -1.69 -13.00 31.30
N ASN A 32 -2.87 -13.63 31.31
CA ASN A 32 -3.24 -14.61 32.32
C ASN A 32 -2.79 -16.00 31.84
N LYS A 33 -1.57 -16.42 32.20
CA LYS A 33 -1.12 -17.80 31.97
C LYS A 33 -1.53 -18.66 33.19
N LYS A 34 -2.53 -19.52 33.00
CA LYS A 34 -2.76 -20.67 33.89
C LYS A 34 -1.61 -21.67 33.74
N PRO A 35 -1.06 -22.23 34.82
CA PRO A 35 -0.21 -23.40 34.75
C PRO A 35 -1.05 -24.68 34.72
N ASP A 36 -0.44 -25.76 34.21
CA ASP A 36 -0.86 -27.16 34.27
C ASP A 36 -1.67 -27.73 33.09
N ASP A 37 -0.98 -27.88 31.95
CA ASP A 37 -1.25 -28.95 30.98
C ASP A 37 0.01 -29.84 30.89
N TYR A 38 0.24 -30.68 31.90
CA TYR A 38 1.28 -31.72 31.81
C TYR A 38 0.81 -32.80 30.82
N ILE A 39 1.35 -32.78 29.61
CA ILE A 39 1.16 -33.84 28.62
C ILE A 39 2.15 -34.96 28.94
N PRO A 40 1.69 -36.19 29.24
CA PRO A 40 2.58 -37.32 29.51
C PRO A 40 3.56 -37.56 28.37
N THR A 41 4.81 -37.87 28.69
CA THR A 41 5.90 -38.08 27.69
C THR A 41 5.55 -39.11 26.63
N SER A 42 4.79 -40.16 26.97
CA SER A 42 4.31 -41.18 26.04
C SER A 42 3.39 -40.60 24.94
N GLU A 43 2.54 -39.64 25.29
CA GLU A 43 1.63 -38.98 24.36
C GLU A 43 2.38 -38.01 23.44
N LEU A 44 3.43 -37.35 23.93
CA LEU A 44 4.33 -36.55 23.10
C LEU A 44 5.11 -37.40 22.10
N ILE A 45 5.59 -38.58 22.53
CA ILE A 45 6.28 -39.54 21.65
C ILE A 45 5.32 -40.02 20.56
N ARG A 46 4.10 -40.46 20.94
CA ARG A 46 3.07 -40.92 20.00
C ARG A 46 2.75 -39.86 18.94
N ARG A 47 2.51 -38.62 19.35
CA ARG A 47 2.25 -37.50 18.41
C ARG A 47 3.44 -37.20 17.49
N THR A 48 4.66 -37.34 18.00
CA THR A 48 5.87 -37.13 17.21
C THR A 48 6.04 -38.24 16.16
N GLU A 49 5.79 -39.49 16.54
CA GLU A 49 5.80 -40.63 15.61
C GLU A 49 4.73 -40.50 14.53
N GLU A 50 3.51 -40.06 14.89
CA GLU A 50 2.43 -39.78 13.92
C GLU A 50 2.81 -38.66 12.94
N ARG A 51 3.41 -37.58 13.43
CA ARG A 51 3.90 -36.49 12.56
C ARG A 51 5.01 -36.96 11.64
N ILE A 52 5.95 -37.76 12.13
CA ILE A 52 7.03 -38.32 11.31
C ILE A 52 6.46 -39.27 10.25
N ALA A 53 5.48 -40.11 10.59
CA ALA A 53 4.82 -41.00 9.65
C ALA A 53 4.05 -40.22 8.57
N SER A 54 3.30 -39.19 8.97
CA SER A 54 2.59 -38.29 8.06
C SER A 54 3.55 -37.53 7.13
N SER A 55 4.66 -36.99 7.64
CA SER A 55 5.68 -36.33 6.84
C SER A 55 6.35 -37.30 5.86
N LYS A 56 6.64 -38.54 6.28
CA LYS A 56 7.19 -39.57 5.40
C LYS A 56 6.22 -39.96 4.29
N ALA A 57 4.92 -40.07 4.60
CA ALA A 57 3.89 -40.36 3.60
C ALA A 57 3.80 -39.23 2.55
N LEU A 58 3.77 -37.97 3.01
CA LEU A 58 3.77 -36.80 2.12
C LEU A 58 5.02 -36.77 1.22
N LEU A 59 6.20 -37.04 1.77
CA LEU A 59 7.45 -37.09 0.99
C LEU A 59 7.45 -38.25 -0.02
N ALA A 60 6.84 -39.38 0.30
CA ALA A 60 6.69 -40.50 -0.63
C ALA A 60 5.71 -40.17 -1.77
N GLU A 61 4.64 -39.45 -1.48
CA GLU A 61 3.68 -38.96 -2.47
C GLU A 61 4.30 -37.91 -3.40
N ILE A 62 5.08 -36.97 -2.86
CA ILE A 62 5.83 -35.99 -3.68
C ILE A 62 6.81 -36.70 -4.60
N ARG A 63 7.61 -37.65 -4.08
CA ARG A 63 8.54 -38.45 -4.91
C ARG A 63 7.86 -39.32 -5.96
N ALA A 64 6.64 -39.80 -5.68
CA ALA A 64 5.86 -40.54 -6.66
C ALA A 64 5.33 -39.64 -7.79
N ASN A 65 5.20 -38.33 -7.52
CA ASN A 65 4.75 -37.32 -8.48
C ASN A 65 5.89 -36.55 -9.17
N GLU A 66 7.14 -36.69 -8.71
CA GLU A 66 8.36 -36.08 -9.30
C GLU A 66 8.72 -36.59 -10.72
N GLY A 67 7.87 -37.41 -11.35
CA GLY A 67 8.00 -37.86 -12.74
C GLY A 67 6.90 -37.37 -13.69
N ASN A 68 5.97 -36.52 -13.22
CA ASN A 68 4.84 -36.02 -13.99
C ASN A 68 4.94 -34.49 -14.17
N GLU A 69 6.01 -34.02 -14.81
CA GLU A 69 6.21 -32.59 -15.16
C GLU A 69 5.24 -32.06 -16.24
N THR A 70 4.10 -32.72 -16.50
CA THR A 70 3.24 -32.41 -17.67
C THR A 70 1.85 -31.86 -17.35
N ILE A 71 1.58 -31.41 -16.12
CA ILE A 71 0.28 -30.79 -15.78
C ILE A 71 0.46 -29.61 -14.80
N LEU A 72 1.27 -28.62 -15.15
CA LEU A 72 1.22 -27.27 -14.57
C LEU A 72 1.17 -26.15 -15.62
N GLU A 73 0.97 -26.48 -16.90
CA GLU A 73 0.77 -25.47 -17.96
C GLU A 73 -0.71 -25.11 -18.19
N ASN A 74 -1.68 -25.76 -17.52
CA ASN A 74 -3.11 -25.53 -17.78
C ASN A 74 -3.88 -24.87 -16.62
N ILE A 75 -3.20 -24.12 -15.76
CA ILE A 75 -3.83 -23.08 -14.93
C ILE A 75 -3.47 -21.69 -15.48
N GLU A 76 -3.33 -21.58 -16.81
CA GLU A 76 -3.65 -20.34 -17.51
C GLU A 76 -5.15 -20.32 -17.75
N SER A 77 -5.91 -20.00 -16.69
CA SER A 77 -7.35 -19.75 -16.81
C SER A 77 -7.61 -18.32 -16.33
N GLU A 78 -7.54 -17.41 -17.30
CA GLU A 78 -8.19 -16.09 -17.29
C GLU A 78 -7.70 -15.03 -16.29
N THR A 79 -6.40 -14.91 -16.06
CA THR A 79 -5.84 -13.58 -15.75
C THR A 79 -5.36 -12.98 -17.05
N GLY A 80 -6.06 -11.97 -17.57
CA GLY A 80 -5.54 -11.17 -18.68
C GLY A 80 -4.14 -10.71 -18.31
N THR A 81 -3.12 -11.22 -18.99
CA THR A 81 -1.73 -10.84 -18.79
C THR A 81 -1.52 -9.47 -19.42
N GLY A 82 -2.13 -8.45 -18.82
CA GLY A 82 -1.68 -7.07 -18.99
C GLY A 82 -0.25 -7.01 -18.47
N ILE A 83 0.66 -6.42 -19.24
CA ILE A 83 2.00 -6.14 -18.72
C ILE A 83 1.80 -5.06 -17.66
N TYR A 84 2.05 -5.43 -16.40
CA TYR A 84 1.97 -4.51 -15.27
C TYR A 84 3.33 -3.85 -15.09
N GLU A 85 3.39 -2.53 -15.27
CA GLU A 85 4.62 -1.75 -15.15
C GLU A 85 4.46 -0.69 -14.06
N GLU A 86 5.54 -0.46 -13.32
CA GLU A 86 5.61 0.53 -12.26
C GLU A 86 6.45 1.74 -12.65
N TYR A 87 5.93 2.94 -12.40
CA TYR A 87 6.60 4.20 -12.75
C TYR A 87 6.80 5.10 -11.53
N GLU A 88 7.93 5.80 -11.47
CA GLU A 88 8.27 6.65 -10.34
C GLU A 88 7.52 8.00 -10.37
N VAL A 89 6.97 8.40 -9.21
CA VAL A 89 6.37 9.72 -9.03
C VAL A 89 7.39 10.70 -8.45
N THR A 90 7.71 11.73 -9.24
CA THR A 90 8.63 12.80 -8.84
C THR A 90 7.93 13.98 -8.16
N GLY A 91 8.70 14.74 -7.40
CA GLY A 91 8.21 15.91 -6.67
C GLY A 91 7.41 15.58 -5.41
N VAL A 92 7.47 14.34 -4.94
CA VAL A 92 6.87 13.86 -3.68
C VAL A 92 7.55 14.46 -2.44
N HIS A 93 8.82 14.87 -2.56
CA HIS A 93 9.60 15.52 -1.50
C HIS A 93 9.09 16.92 -1.12
N ILE A 94 8.24 17.55 -1.93
CA ILE A 94 7.68 18.87 -1.62
C ILE A 94 6.82 18.75 -0.37
N ALA A 95 7.13 19.54 0.66
CA ALA A 95 6.58 19.38 2.02
C ALA A 95 5.05 19.22 2.08
N SER A 96 4.29 20.00 1.31
CA SER A 96 2.83 19.89 1.28
C SER A 96 2.33 18.57 0.67
N ARG A 97 3.04 18.05 -0.34
CA ARG A 97 2.72 16.77 -0.98
C ARG A 97 3.18 15.60 -0.12
N LYS A 98 4.40 15.65 0.41
CA LYS A 98 4.92 14.66 1.37
C LYS A 98 3.97 14.48 2.54
N ASN A 99 3.57 15.58 3.18
CA ASN A 99 2.64 15.52 4.30
C ASN A 99 1.25 15.00 3.88
N TYR A 100 0.79 15.31 2.67
CA TYR A 100 -0.47 14.76 2.18
C TYR A 100 -0.37 13.24 1.95
N ILE A 101 0.64 12.79 1.21
CA ILE A 101 0.84 11.36 0.88
C ILE A 101 0.90 10.53 2.16
N LEU A 102 1.73 10.93 3.13
CA LEU A 102 1.91 10.18 4.39
C LEU A 102 0.67 10.08 5.28
N ASN A 103 -0.33 10.96 5.10
CA ASN A 103 -1.53 10.98 5.94
C ASN A 103 -2.80 10.51 5.23
N TYR A 104 -2.81 10.49 3.89
CA TYR A 104 -4.04 10.31 3.11
C TYR A 104 -3.89 9.37 1.91
N CYS A 105 -2.70 8.86 1.63
CA CYS A 105 -2.48 7.89 0.56
C CYS A 105 -2.06 6.54 1.15
N SER A 106 -2.52 5.49 0.53
CA SER A 106 -2.20 4.08 0.77
C SER A 106 -1.90 3.39 -0.55
N GLU A 107 -1.20 2.27 -0.50
CA GLU A 107 -1.09 1.38 -1.66
C GLU A 107 -2.49 1.01 -2.17
N TYR A 108 -2.61 0.82 -3.48
CA TYR A 108 -3.83 0.54 -4.23
C TYR A 108 -4.86 1.67 -4.29
N ASP A 109 -4.61 2.84 -3.70
CA ASP A 109 -5.48 3.99 -3.86
C ASP A 109 -5.55 4.45 -5.32
N GLU A 110 -6.75 4.83 -5.78
CA GLU A 110 -6.98 5.29 -7.16
C GLU A 110 -6.33 6.65 -7.43
N LEU A 111 -5.72 6.78 -8.60
CA LEU A 111 -5.06 7.98 -9.08
C LEU A 111 -5.65 8.45 -10.41
N GLU A 112 -5.65 9.76 -10.62
CA GLU A 112 -5.90 10.39 -11.92
C GLU A 112 -4.58 10.85 -12.52
N LEU A 113 -4.26 10.33 -13.71
CA LEU A 113 -3.16 10.79 -14.55
C LEU A 113 -3.70 11.70 -15.65
N LYS A 114 -3.07 12.87 -15.79
CA LYS A 114 -3.49 13.86 -16.77
C LYS A 114 -2.30 14.58 -17.40
N HIS A 115 -2.32 14.69 -18.72
CA HIS A 115 -1.37 15.53 -19.44
C HIS A 115 -1.59 17.02 -19.15
N GLU A 116 -0.55 17.72 -18.72
CA GLU A 116 -0.53 19.15 -18.40
C GLU A 116 0.25 19.95 -19.48
N LYS A 117 -0.34 20.13 -20.66
CA LYS A 117 0.29 20.83 -21.82
C LYS A 117 0.84 22.22 -21.51
N ASN A 118 0.25 22.93 -20.54
CA ASN A 118 0.62 24.30 -20.18
C ASN A 118 1.48 24.35 -18.91
N ASN A 119 2.17 23.26 -18.58
CA ASN A 119 3.08 23.23 -17.44
C ASN A 119 4.30 24.13 -17.72
N LYS A 120 4.70 24.90 -16.71
CA LYS A 120 5.77 25.90 -16.81
C LYS A 120 7.19 25.33 -17.02
N PHE A 121 7.38 24.03 -16.85
CA PHE A 121 8.70 23.38 -16.92
C PHE A 121 8.81 22.38 -18.08
N SER A 122 7.75 21.63 -18.37
CA SER A 122 7.73 20.61 -19.42
C SER A 122 6.33 20.48 -20.00
N ASP A 123 6.16 20.73 -21.30
CA ASP A 123 4.87 20.61 -22.00
C ASP A 123 4.39 19.16 -22.13
N ARG A 124 5.24 18.18 -21.81
CA ARG A 124 4.92 16.75 -21.74
C ARG A 124 4.56 16.29 -20.32
N ALA A 125 4.55 17.17 -19.33
CA ALA A 125 4.34 16.77 -17.94
C ALA A 125 3.01 16.01 -17.75
N ILE A 126 3.07 14.86 -17.06
CA ILE A 126 1.90 14.08 -16.67
C ILE A 126 1.70 14.25 -15.17
N VAL A 127 0.66 14.97 -14.77
CA VAL A 127 0.34 15.19 -13.36
C VAL A 127 -0.33 13.96 -12.78
N VAL A 128 0.10 13.59 -11.58
CA VAL A 128 -0.49 12.50 -10.79
C VAL A 128 -1.29 13.10 -9.64
N LYS A 129 -2.58 12.73 -9.54
CA LYS A 129 -3.48 13.22 -8.51
C LYS A 129 -4.16 12.08 -7.76
N HIS A 130 -4.30 12.28 -6.46
CA HIS A 130 -5.10 11.46 -5.56
C HIS A 130 -6.22 12.36 -4.99
N ASP A 131 -7.49 11.96 -5.06
CA ASP A 131 -8.64 12.77 -4.65
C ASP A 131 -8.63 14.22 -5.19
N GLY A 132 -8.24 14.38 -6.45
CA GLY A 132 -8.10 15.69 -7.11
C GLY A 132 -6.92 16.55 -6.61
N LYS A 133 -6.17 16.10 -5.60
CA LYS A 133 -4.97 16.75 -5.09
C LYS A 133 -3.74 16.20 -5.78
N LYS A 134 -2.87 17.11 -6.24
CA LYS A 134 -1.62 16.75 -6.89
C LYS A 134 -0.62 16.19 -5.88
N ILE A 135 -0.18 14.95 -6.12
CA ILE A 135 0.85 14.28 -5.33
C ILE A 135 2.22 14.34 -6.00
N GLY A 136 2.26 14.49 -7.33
CA GLY A 136 3.51 14.62 -8.07
C GLY A 136 3.34 14.67 -9.58
N TYR A 137 4.38 14.23 -10.27
CA TYR A 137 4.46 14.07 -11.72
C TYR A 137 5.12 12.74 -12.04
N ILE A 138 4.82 12.16 -13.20
CA ILE A 138 5.65 11.08 -13.75
C ILE A 138 7.08 11.57 -13.96
N ALA A 139 8.06 10.73 -13.65
CA ALA A 139 9.46 11.01 -13.90
C ALA A 139 9.73 11.32 -15.38
N GLU A 140 10.54 12.34 -15.67
CA GLU A 140 10.76 12.80 -17.06
C GLU A 140 11.33 11.70 -17.97
N TYR A 141 12.09 10.75 -17.40
CA TYR A 141 12.64 9.63 -18.16
C TYR A 141 11.58 8.58 -18.57
N ASP A 142 10.46 8.49 -17.85
CA ASP A 142 9.33 7.59 -18.13
C ASP A 142 8.21 8.27 -18.95
N VAL A 143 8.20 9.60 -19.03
CA VAL A 143 7.07 10.38 -19.59
C VAL A 143 6.71 9.98 -21.02
N GLU A 144 7.69 9.66 -21.87
CA GLU A 144 7.42 9.27 -23.27
C GLU A 144 6.66 7.94 -23.35
N GLU A 145 7.09 6.95 -22.57
CA GLU A 145 6.45 5.64 -22.49
C GLU A 145 5.05 5.76 -21.91
N VAL A 146 4.89 6.47 -20.80
CA VAL A 146 3.60 6.65 -20.15
C VAL A 146 2.61 7.39 -21.07
N HIS A 147 3.05 8.35 -21.90
CA HIS A 147 2.19 8.97 -22.93
C HIS A 147 1.67 7.98 -23.97
N GLY A 148 2.45 6.94 -24.28
CA GLY A 148 2.02 5.86 -25.17
C GLY A 148 0.88 5.01 -24.60
N ILE A 149 0.81 4.92 -23.28
CA ILE A 149 -0.15 4.08 -22.54
C ILE A 149 -1.43 4.86 -22.22
N ILE A 150 -1.30 6.08 -21.70
CA ILE A 150 -2.44 6.78 -21.08
C ILE A 150 -3.36 7.44 -22.12
N LYS A 151 -4.67 7.36 -21.86
CA LYS A 151 -5.71 8.15 -22.52
C LYS A 151 -6.18 9.24 -21.57
N ASN A 152 -6.28 10.50 -21.99
CA ASN A 152 -6.56 11.60 -21.06
C ASN A 152 -8.08 11.78 -20.79
N PRO A 153 -8.56 11.76 -19.52
CA PRO A 153 -7.86 11.39 -18.28
C PRO A 153 -7.79 9.86 -18.06
N PHE A 154 -6.70 9.39 -17.46
CA PHE A 154 -6.45 7.96 -17.20
C PHE A 154 -6.51 7.68 -15.70
N LYS A 155 -7.03 6.51 -15.32
CA LYS A 155 -7.07 6.05 -13.94
C LYS A 155 -5.99 5.01 -13.70
N SER A 156 -5.25 5.12 -12.61
CA SER A 156 -4.32 4.09 -12.16
C SER A 156 -4.38 3.93 -10.65
N HIS A 157 -3.43 3.22 -10.05
CA HIS A 157 -3.32 3.10 -8.61
C HIS A 157 -1.89 3.31 -8.12
N ILE A 158 -1.75 3.59 -6.82
CA ILE A 158 -0.46 3.56 -6.14
C ILE A 158 0.00 2.10 -6.04
N ALA A 159 1.18 1.79 -6.60
CA ALA A 159 1.78 0.47 -6.49
C ALA A 159 2.52 0.32 -5.16
N GLU A 160 3.31 1.32 -4.79
CA GLU A 160 4.21 1.26 -3.64
C GLU A 160 4.39 2.65 -3.01
N ILE A 161 4.44 2.70 -1.68
CA ILE A 161 4.87 3.87 -0.90
C ILE A 161 5.96 3.45 0.07
N GLU A 162 7.18 3.94 -0.14
CA GLU A 162 8.31 3.68 0.76
C GLU A 162 8.72 4.95 1.52
N TYR A 163 8.80 4.86 2.85
CA TYR A 163 9.25 5.97 3.69
C TYR A 163 10.19 5.51 4.81
N ASP A 164 11.43 6.01 4.80
CA ASP A 164 12.47 5.65 5.78
C ASP A 164 12.63 6.66 6.93
N GLY A 165 11.75 7.67 7.01
CA GLY A 165 11.86 8.78 7.96
C GLY A 165 12.52 10.05 7.38
N SER A 166 13.20 9.94 6.25
CA SER A 166 13.85 11.05 5.53
C SER A 166 13.36 11.15 4.10
N TYR A 167 13.43 10.05 3.36
CA TYR A 167 13.13 9.92 1.94
C TYR A 167 11.78 9.24 1.73
N LEU A 168 11.00 9.78 0.80
CA LEU A 168 9.71 9.25 0.38
C LEU A 168 9.81 8.90 -1.10
N THR A 169 9.50 7.65 -1.43
CA THR A 169 9.37 7.14 -2.80
C THR A 169 7.92 6.72 -3.01
N VAL A 170 7.37 7.02 -4.18
CA VAL A 170 6.04 6.58 -4.59
C VAL A 170 6.12 6.06 -6.01
N ARG A 171 5.56 4.87 -6.23
CA ARG A 171 5.40 4.27 -7.56
C ARG A 171 3.94 4.07 -7.88
N ILE A 172 3.60 4.14 -9.17
CA ILE A 172 2.25 3.89 -9.68
C ILE A 172 2.27 2.70 -10.61
N GLY A 173 1.21 1.89 -10.57
CA GLY A 173 1.00 0.80 -11.50
C GLY A 173 0.21 1.27 -12.72
N LEU A 174 0.65 0.88 -13.92
CA LEU A 174 -0.15 0.96 -15.14
C LEU A 174 -0.31 -0.45 -15.73
N GLU A 175 -1.52 -0.74 -16.19
CA GLU A 175 -1.85 -1.94 -16.96
C GLU A 175 -1.91 -1.56 -18.45
N ASN A 176 -1.13 -2.25 -19.27
CA ASN A 176 -1.10 -2.10 -20.73
C ASN A 176 -2.19 -2.93 -21.43
#